data_AF-A0A2S5P4E2-F1
#
_entry.id   AF-A0A2S5P4E2-F1
#
_cell.length_a   1.000
_cell.length_b   1.000
_cell.length_c   1.000
_cell.angle_alpha   90.00
_cell.angle_beta   90.00
_cell.angle_gamma   90.00
#
_symmetry.space_group_name_H-M   'P 1'
#
loop_
_entity.id
_entity.type
_entity.pdbx_description
1 polymer ?
#
loop_
_entity_poly.entity_id
_entity_poly.type
_entity_poly.pdbx_seq_one_letter_code
_entity_poly.pdbx_strand_id
1 'polypeptide(L)'
;MPGNGKDQTNFTRIATIGAATLVIVLATASGLSRPAKAERIDNQVAVFSALDKVTARISKLEAPLGETVQFGALKVTARTCYSRPPTEQPKTTTFVEVDEIQLDGTQKRVFAGWMFAESPGLNAVEHPVFDVWLTECQKPAKSVAQRPVAIPGQAPPGQAAQGAAQQPGAQDPAEPRRRVRR
;
A
#
# COMPACT_ATOMS: atom_id res chain seq x y z
N MET A 1 79.71 52.00 -26.87
CA MET A 1 78.54 52.92 -26.78
C MET A 1 77.68 52.67 -28.00
N PRO A 2 76.34 52.49 -27.95
CA PRO A 2 75.36 52.27 -26.86
C PRO A 2 75.00 50.76 -26.80
N GLY A 3 74.01 50.18 -26.13
CA GLY A 3 72.92 50.64 -25.28
C GLY A 3 72.23 49.42 -24.62
N ASN A 4 71.54 49.69 -23.51
CA ASN A 4 70.69 48.80 -22.72
C ASN A 4 69.71 47.92 -23.53
N GLY A 5 69.30 46.79 -22.95
CA GLY A 5 67.95 46.25 -23.22
C GLY A 5 67.74 44.76 -23.01
N LYS A 6 67.38 44.39 -21.78
CA LYS A 6 66.41 43.36 -21.36
C LYS A 6 66.03 42.25 -22.38
N ASP A 7 66.28 41.00 -22.02
CA ASP A 7 65.39 39.90 -22.41
C ASP A 7 65.21 38.92 -21.23
N GLN A 8 64.35 39.32 -20.30
CA GLN A 8 63.83 38.52 -19.20
C GLN A 8 62.33 38.34 -19.46
N THR A 9 62.00 37.48 -20.41
CA THR A 9 60.62 37.03 -20.62
C THR A 9 60.67 35.71 -21.35
N ASN A 10 60.04 34.67 -20.79
CA ASN A 10 59.58 33.41 -21.42
C ASN A 10 60.03 32.11 -20.73
N PHE A 11 59.89 32.01 -19.40
CA PHE A 11 59.91 30.71 -18.70
C PHE A 11 58.70 30.44 -17.79
N THR A 12 57.57 31.12 -17.98
CA THR A 12 56.40 30.90 -17.10
C THR A 12 55.08 30.84 -17.87
N ARG A 13 54.88 29.80 -18.69
CA ARG A 13 53.54 29.46 -19.26
C ARG A 13 53.31 27.95 -19.42
N ILE A 14 53.56 27.14 -18.39
CA ILE A 14 53.20 25.70 -18.40
C ILE A 14 52.47 25.26 -17.12
N ALA A 15 51.59 26.09 -16.53
CA ALA A 15 50.96 25.71 -15.26
C ALA A 15 49.50 26.16 -15.06
N THR A 16 48.67 26.24 -16.10
CA THR A 16 47.25 26.64 -15.92
C THR A 16 46.19 25.86 -16.72
N ILE A 17 46.53 24.77 -17.43
CA ILE A 17 45.53 23.98 -18.19
C ILE A 17 44.98 22.77 -17.40
N GLY A 18 45.31 22.63 -16.10
CA GLY A 18 44.87 21.48 -15.28
C GLY A 18 43.52 21.66 -14.57
N ALA A 19 43.10 22.89 -14.26
CA ALA A 19 41.97 23.11 -13.35
C ALA A 19 40.62 23.36 -14.07
N ALA A 20 40.63 23.98 -15.26
CA ALA A 20 39.40 24.39 -15.93
C ALA A 20 38.67 23.26 -16.67
N THR A 21 39.39 22.25 -17.16
CA THR A 21 38.81 21.09 -17.86
C THR A 21 38.26 20.03 -16.91
N LEU A 22 38.85 19.88 -15.71
CA LEU A 22 38.37 18.95 -14.69
C LEU A 22 37.01 19.39 -14.11
N VAL A 23 36.77 20.69 -14.00
CA VAL A 23 35.50 21.24 -13.46
C VAL A 23 34.34 21.06 -14.44
N ILE A 24 34.60 21.14 -15.76
CA ILE A 24 33.55 20.98 -16.78
C ILE A 24 33.09 19.50 -16.87
N VAL A 25 34.01 18.54 -16.74
CA VAL A 25 33.67 17.11 -16.74
C VAL A 25 32.90 16.70 -15.48
N LEU A 26 33.21 17.28 -14.31
CA LEU A 26 32.43 17.04 -13.08
C LEU A 26 31.04 17.69 -13.12
N ALA A 27 30.87 18.84 -13.76
CA ALA A 27 29.58 19.53 -13.85
C ALA A 27 28.58 18.84 -14.79
N THR A 28 29.05 18.09 -15.80
CA THR A 28 28.18 17.34 -16.72
C THR A 28 27.69 15.99 -16.18
N ALA A 29 28.24 15.49 -15.06
CA ALA A 29 27.87 14.19 -14.51
C ALA A 29 26.64 14.21 -13.58
N SER A 30 26.15 15.39 -13.19
CA SER A 30 25.08 15.53 -12.17
C SER A 30 23.65 15.43 -12.71
N GLY A 31 23.45 15.18 -14.02
CA GLY A 31 22.15 15.31 -14.68
C GLY A 31 21.34 14.03 -14.97
N LEU A 32 21.83 12.83 -14.61
CA LEU A 32 21.21 11.55 -15.01
C LEU A 32 20.44 10.82 -13.89
N SER A 33 20.00 11.52 -12.84
CA SER A 33 19.16 10.92 -11.79
C SER A 33 17.72 10.74 -12.28
N ARG A 34 17.42 9.62 -12.95
CA ARG A 34 16.03 9.21 -13.21
C ARG A 34 15.36 8.80 -11.89
N PRO A 35 14.19 9.34 -11.53
CA PRO A 35 13.47 8.89 -10.36
C PRO A 35 12.97 7.45 -10.58
N ALA A 36 13.37 6.53 -9.71
CA ALA A 36 12.84 5.18 -9.69
C ALA A 36 11.37 5.23 -9.21
N LYS A 37 10.43 4.86 -10.09
CA LYS A 37 9.01 4.71 -9.75
C LYS A 37 8.82 3.35 -9.09
N ALA A 38 8.88 3.29 -7.76
CA ALA A 38 8.50 2.10 -7.00
C ALA A 38 6.97 2.05 -6.90
N GLU A 39 6.29 1.54 -7.95
CA GLU A 39 4.83 1.43 -7.97
C GLU A 39 4.37 0.40 -6.93
N ARG A 40 3.50 0.83 -6.02
CA ARG A 40 2.89 -0.01 -4.99
C ARG A 40 1.44 -0.26 -5.38
N ILE A 41 1.02 -1.52 -5.27
CA ILE A 41 -0.34 -1.93 -5.56
C ILE A 41 -1.08 -2.03 -4.23
N ASP A 42 -2.16 -1.26 -4.10
CA ASP A 42 -3.05 -1.32 -2.96
C ASP A 42 -4.05 -2.45 -3.17
N ASN A 43 -4.23 -3.31 -2.17
CA ASN A 43 -5.06 -4.51 -2.26
C ASN A 43 -6.19 -4.47 -1.25
N GLN A 44 -7.34 -5.05 -1.60
CA GLN A 44 -8.54 -5.04 -0.74
C GLN A 44 -8.60 -6.23 0.21
N VAL A 45 -7.80 -7.27 0.00
CA VAL A 45 -7.80 -8.47 0.85
C VAL A 45 -6.36 -8.79 1.26
N ALA A 46 -6.16 -8.98 2.56
CA ALA A 46 -4.94 -9.55 3.12
C ALA A 46 -5.16 -11.03 3.39
N VAL A 47 -4.18 -11.84 3.00
CA VAL A 47 -4.23 -13.29 3.18
C VAL A 47 -3.17 -13.67 4.18
N PHE A 48 -3.59 -14.42 5.18
CA PHE A 48 -2.73 -14.92 6.24
C PHE A 48 -2.70 -16.44 6.20
N SER A 49 -1.56 -16.99 6.59
CA SER A 49 -1.49 -18.39 7.03
C SER A 49 -1.62 -18.40 8.54
N ALA A 50 -2.48 -19.28 9.03
CA ALA A 50 -2.72 -19.48 10.44
C ALA A 50 -2.41 -20.93 10.81
N LEU A 51 -1.43 -21.14 11.69
CA LEU A 51 -1.07 -22.45 12.23
C LEU A 51 -1.72 -22.63 13.59
N ASP A 52 -2.38 -23.76 13.78
CA ASP A 52 -2.75 -24.26 15.09
C ASP A 52 -1.64 -25.22 15.58
N LYS A 53 -0.92 -24.83 16.64
CA LYS A 53 0.18 -25.62 17.22
C LYS A 53 -0.29 -26.87 17.94
N VAL A 54 -1.55 -26.93 18.36
CA VAL A 54 -2.13 -28.09 19.04
C VAL A 54 -2.47 -29.19 18.04
N THR A 55 -3.07 -28.81 16.90
CA THR A 55 -3.48 -29.77 15.86
C THR A 55 -2.48 -29.91 14.72
N ALA A 56 -1.42 -29.09 14.71
CA ALA A 56 -0.42 -28.99 13.65
C ALA A 56 -1.01 -28.73 12.25
N ARG A 57 -2.15 -28.01 12.18
CA ARG A 57 -2.82 -27.68 10.92
C ARG A 57 -2.62 -26.23 10.53
N ILE A 58 -2.23 -26.00 9.28
CA ILE A 58 -2.14 -24.66 8.67
C ILE A 58 -3.40 -24.42 7.83
N SER A 59 -4.05 -23.28 8.06
CA SER A 59 -5.22 -22.82 7.32
C SER A 59 -4.94 -21.47 6.67
N LYS A 60 -5.57 -21.24 5.51
CA LYS A 60 -5.57 -19.93 4.84
C LYS A 60 -6.70 -19.08 5.39
N LEU A 61 -6.38 -17.87 5.82
CA LEU A 61 -7.33 -16.89 6.35
C LEU A 61 -7.36 -15.67 5.41
N GLU A 62 -8.47 -15.47 4.71
CA GLU A 62 -8.67 -14.29 3.87
C GLU A 62 -9.39 -13.22 4.67
N ALA A 63 -8.72 -12.12 4.96
CA ALA A 63 -9.27 -10.98 5.68
C ALA A 63 -9.42 -9.77 4.75
N PRO A 64 -10.67 -9.40 4.40
CA PRO A 64 -10.93 -8.13 3.75
C PRO A 64 -10.45 -6.95 4.61
N LEU A 65 -9.98 -5.88 3.96
CA LEU A 65 -9.53 -4.71 4.69
C LEU A 65 -10.66 -4.08 5.51
N GLY A 66 -10.38 -3.83 6.79
CA GLY A 66 -11.32 -3.26 7.75
C GLY A 66 -12.28 -4.28 8.37
N GLU A 67 -12.30 -5.52 7.89
CA GLU A 67 -13.09 -6.59 8.47
C GLU A 67 -12.26 -7.45 9.43
N THR A 68 -12.92 -7.93 10.49
CA THR A 68 -12.30 -8.80 11.48
C THR A 68 -12.68 -10.25 11.17
N VAL A 69 -11.69 -11.09 10.93
CA VAL A 69 -11.88 -12.52 10.75
C VAL A 69 -11.34 -13.27 11.96
N GLN A 70 -12.07 -14.27 12.42
CA GLN A 70 -11.71 -15.05 13.60
C GLN A 70 -11.02 -16.36 13.21
N PHE A 71 -9.94 -16.69 13.92
CA PHE A 71 -9.26 -17.97 13.86
C PHE A 71 -8.98 -18.46 15.29
N GLY A 72 -9.70 -19.50 15.72
CA GLY A 72 -9.64 -19.98 17.10
C GLY A 72 -10.02 -18.88 18.10
N ALA A 73 -9.08 -18.54 18.98
CA ALA A 73 -9.23 -17.44 19.95
C ALA A 73 -8.73 -16.08 19.43
N LEU A 74 -8.15 -16.02 18.24
CA LEU A 74 -7.61 -14.77 17.66
C LEU A 74 -8.62 -14.12 16.72
N LYS A 75 -8.72 -12.80 16.80
CA LYS A 75 -9.45 -11.92 15.89
C LYS A 75 -8.44 -11.10 15.12
N VAL A 76 -8.36 -11.32 13.81
CA VAL A 76 -7.39 -10.70 12.92
C VAL A 76 -8.08 -9.65 12.08
N THR A 77 -7.59 -8.42 12.13
CA THR A 77 -8.13 -7.29 11.37
C THR A 77 -7.02 -6.65 10.54
N ALA A 78 -7.11 -6.79 9.22
CA ALA A 78 -6.17 -6.14 8.30
C ALA A 78 -6.63 -4.71 8.01
N ARG A 79 -5.76 -3.71 8.19
CA ARG A 79 -6.10 -2.30 7.93
C ARG A 79 -5.64 -1.84 6.56
N THR A 80 -4.51 -2.35 6.09
CA THR A 80 -3.95 -2.01 4.78
C THR A 80 -3.16 -3.19 4.25
N CYS A 81 -3.17 -3.45 2.94
CA CYS A 81 -2.37 -4.50 2.32
C CYS A 81 -1.74 -3.98 1.02
N TYR A 82 -0.42 -4.07 0.91
CA TYR A 82 0.33 -3.60 -0.22
C TYR A 82 1.13 -4.73 -0.85
N SER A 83 1.15 -4.78 -2.18
CA SER A 83 1.99 -5.69 -2.96
C SER A 83 2.78 -4.94 -4.04
N ARG A 84 3.71 -5.65 -4.67
CA ARG A 84 4.50 -5.16 -5.81
C ARG A 84 4.12 -5.88 -7.09
N PRO A 85 4.27 -5.23 -8.26
CA PRO A 85 4.12 -5.93 -9.53
C PRO A 85 5.15 -7.05 -9.67
N PRO A 86 4.84 -8.10 -10.45
CA PRO A 86 5.73 -9.26 -10.62
C PRO A 86 7.03 -8.94 -11.36
N THR A 87 7.17 -7.73 -11.93
CA THR A 87 8.39 -7.24 -12.59
C THR A 87 9.43 -6.71 -11.60
N GLU A 88 9.07 -6.50 -10.34
CA GLU A 88 9.96 -6.04 -9.27
C GLU A 88 10.17 -7.17 -8.25
N GLN A 89 11.15 -7.02 -7.34
CA GLN A 89 11.31 -7.93 -6.21
C GLN A 89 10.00 -7.98 -5.39
N PRO A 90 9.52 -9.19 -5.03
CA PRO A 90 8.34 -9.34 -4.19
C PRO A 90 8.53 -8.61 -2.87
N LYS A 91 7.56 -7.76 -2.55
CA LYS A 91 7.50 -7.07 -1.26
C LYS A 91 6.06 -6.81 -0.90
N THR A 92 5.56 -7.65 0.00
CA THR A 92 4.16 -7.66 0.40
C THR A 92 4.08 -7.34 1.88
N THR A 93 3.36 -6.28 2.21
CA THR A 93 3.30 -5.76 3.57
C THR A 93 1.87 -5.43 3.96
N THR A 94 1.48 -5.77 5.18
CA THR A 94 0.16 -5.45 5.73
C THR A 94 0.31 -4.82 7.10
N PHE A 95 -0.54 -3.85 7.43
CA PHE A 95 -0.71 -3.45 8.83
C PHE A 95 -1.89 -4.22 9.39
N VAL A 96 -1.64 -4.97 10.46
CA VAL A 96 -2.63 -5.87 11.05
C VAL A 96 -2.72 -5.62 12.54
N GLU A 97 -3.94 -5.73 13.02
CA GLU A 97 -4.30 -5.72 14.42
C GLU A 97 -4.83 -7.09 14.78
N VAL A 98 -4.29 -7.68 15.85
CA VAL A 98 -4.73 -8.99 16.33
C VAL A 98 -5.12 -8.87 17.79
N ASP A 99 -6.37 -9.22 18.06
CA ASP A 99 -6.97 -9.27 19.38
C ASP A 99 -7.18 -10.73 19.78
N GLU A 100 -6.86 -11.08 21.02
CA GLU A 100 -7.14 -12.39 21.61
C GLU A 100 -8.43 -12.31 22.43
N ILE A 101 -9.28 -13.33 22.30
CA ILE A 101 -10.45 -13.54 23.15
C ILE A 101 -10.00 -14.38 24.34
N GLN A 102 -9.97 -13.77 25.53
CA GLN A 102 -9.63 -14.44 26.78
C GLN A 102 -10.78 -15.36 27.25
N LEU A 103 -10.51 -16.22 28.24
CA LEU A 103 -11.48 -17.16 28.79
C LEU A 103 -12.70 -16.47 29.43
N ASP A 104 -12.53 -15.24 29.91
CA ASP A 104 -13.60 -14.40 30.46
C ASP A 104 -14.42 -13.68 29.38
N GLY A 105 -14.09 -13.88 28.10
CA GLY A 105 -14.72 -13.25 26.95
C GLY A 105 -14.22 -11.84 26.63
N THR A 106 -13.26 -11.30 27.39
CA THR A 106 -12.66 -9.99 27.11
C THR A 106 -11.74 -10.07 25.88
N GLN A 107 -11.66 -8.97 25.13
CA GLN A 107 -10.77 -8.85 23.98
C GLN A 107 -9.55 -8.03 24.36
N LYS A 108 -8.36 -8.61 24.16
CA LYS A 108 -7.09 -7.96 24.44
C LYS A 108 -6.26 -7.89 23.17
N ARG A 109 -5.78 -6.69 22.83
CA ARG A 109 -4.83 -6.50 21.73
C ARG A 109 -3.51 -7.19 22.05
N VAL A 110 -3.17 -8.23 21.28
CA VAL A 110 -1.91 -8.97 21.41
C VAL A 110 -0.85 -8.50 20.43
N PHE A 111 -1.28 -7.95 19.28
CA PHE A 111 -0.36 -7.44 18.27
C PHE A 111 -0.99 -6.28 17.48
N ALA A 112 -0.20 -5.25 17.19
CA ALA A 112 -0.55 -4.20 16.26
C ALA A 112 0.71 -3.73 15.54
N GLY A 113 0.82 -4.01 14.24
CA GLY A 113 2.07 -3.74 13.55
C GLY A 113 2.08 -4.13 12.08
N TRP A 114 3.23 -3.88 11.46
CA TRP A 114 3.49 -4.25 10.08
C TRP A 114 3.99 -5.68 9.98
N MET A 115 3.31 -6.49 9.17
CA MET A 115 3.73 -7.84 8.77
C MET A 115 4.29 -7.84 7.35
N PHE A 116 5.22 -8.76 7.09
CA PHE A 116 5.94 -8.91 5.82
C PHE A 116 5.81 -10.35 5.33
N ALA A 117 5.32 -10.56 4.11
CA ALA A 117 5.13 -11.92 3.59
C ALA A 117 6.45 -12.63 3.30
N GLU A 118 7.45 -11.87 2.85
CA GLU A 118 8.76 -12.39 2.46
C GLU A 118 9.68 -12.62 3.67
N SER A 119 9.29 -12.11 4.85
CA SER A 119 10.02 -12.32 6.10
C SER A 119 9.05 -12.49 7.27
N PRO A 120 8.30 -13.60 7.32
CA PRO A 120 7.30 -13.82 8.37
C PRO A 120 7.91 -13.75 9.78
N GLY A 121 9.11 -14.30 9.97
CA GLY A 121 9.78 -14.31 11.27
C GLY A 121 10.20 -12.95 11.83
N LEU A 122 10.04 -11.85 11.07
CA LEU A 122 10.39 -10.51 11.54
C LEU A 122 9.26 -9.86 12.35
N ASN A 123 8.00 -10.10 11.97
CA ASN A 123 6.83 -9.50 12.64
C ASN A 123 5.57 -10.39 12.59
N ALA A 124 5.71 -11.72 12.63
CA ALA A 124 4.55 -12.60 12.77
C ALA A 124 3.93 -12.51 14.18
N VAL A 125 2.65 -12.89 14.28
CA VAL A 125 2.00 -13.10 15.57
C VAL A 125 2.34 -14.51 16.03
N GLU A 126 3.15 -14.59 17.06
CA GLU A 126 3.52 -15.83 17.74
C GLU A 126 2.70 -15.93 19.03
N HIS A 127 1.61 -16.69 19.00
CA HIS A 127 0.79 -16.96 20.18
C HIS A 127 1.08 -18.38 20.70
N PRO A 128 0.93 -18.67 22.02
CA PRO A 128 1.28 -19.98 22.58
C PRO A 128 0.57 -21.17 21.90
N VAL A 129 -0.63 -20.92 21.36
CA VAL A 129 -1.48 -21.93 20.72
C VAL A 129 -1.57 -21.76 19.20
N PHE A 130 -1.47 -20.53 18.69
CA PHE A 130 -1.74 -20.21 17.29
C PHE A 130 -0.61 -19.33 16.75
N ASP A 131 -0.24 -19.47 15.49
CA ASP A 131 0.63 -18.51 14.80
C ASP A 131 -0.09 -17.94 13.60
N VAL A 132 0.08 -16.63 13.36
CA VAL A 132 -0.52 -15.97 12.21
C VAL A 132 0.51 -15.08 11.53
N TRP A 133 0.68 -15.27 10.23
CA TRP A 133 1.58 -14.46 9.41
C TRP A 133 0.99 -14.16 8.04
N LEU A 134 1.36 -13.01 7.48
CA LEU A 134 0.98 -12.60 6.13
C LEU A 134 1.61 -13.55 5.10
N THR A 135 0.85 -13.92 4.08
CA THR A 135 1.37 -14.67 2.93
C THR A 135 1.23 -13.93 1.61
N GLU A 136 0.12 -13.24 1.39
CA GLU A 136 -0.10 -12.49 0.16
C GLU A 136 -1.15 -11.39 0.35
N CYS A 137 -1.18 -10.43 -0.58
CA CYS A 137 -2.28 -9.50 -0.73
C CYS A 137 -3.00 -9.81 -2.05
N GLN A 138 -4.33 -9.81 -2.03
CA GLN A 138 -5.17 -10.11 -3.20
C GLN A 138 -6.20 -9.01 -3.46
N LYS A 139 -6.83 -9.07 -4.63
CA LYS A 139 -7.85 -8.11 -5.11
C LYS A 139 -7.27 -6.69 -5.17
N PRO A 140 -6.36 -6.41 -6.12
CA PRO A 140 -5.77 -5.09 -6.25
C PRO A 140 -6.88 -4.06 -6.49
N ALA A 141 -6.99 -3.08 -5.58
CA ALA A 141 -7.71 -1.86 -5.88
C ALA A 141 -6.93 -1.17 -7.00
N LYS A 142 -7.61 -0.85 -8.12
CA LYS A 142 -7.02 -0.20 -9.30
C LYS A 142 -5.86 0.71 -8.91
N SER A 143 -4.65 0.34 -9.33
CA SER A 143 -3.41 0.97 -8.85
C SER A 143 -3.48 2.48 -9.04
N VAL A 144 -2.73 3.26 -8.27
CA VAL A 144 -2.71 4.73 -8.37
C VAL A 144 -2.36 5.20 -9.79
N ALA A 145 -1.72 4.36 -10.62
CA ALA A 145 -1.50 4.60 -12.05
C ALA A 145 -2.79 4.60 -12.91
N GLN A 146 -3.90 4.08 -12.41
CA GLN A 146 -5.20 4.05 -13.08
C GLN A 146 -6.19 5.10 -12.54
N ARG A 147 -5.78 5.96 -11.59
CA ARG A 147 -6.60 7.15 -11.29
C ARG A 147 -6.63 8.00 -12.55
N PRO A 148 -7.82 8.25 -13.16
CA PRO A 148 -7.90 9.20 -14.25
C PRO A 148 -7.34 10.52 -13.71
N VAL A 149 -6.26 11.01 -14.31
CA VAL A 149 -5.80 12.37 -14.07
C VAL A 149 -6.97 13.26 -14.48
N ALA A 150 -7.61 13.91 -13.51
CA ALA A 150 -8.58 14.95 -13.82
C ALA A 150 -7.81 16.07 -14.51
N ILE A 151 -7.88 16.10 -15.84
CA ILE A 151 -7.35 17.21 -16.64
C ILE A 151 -8.24 18.42 -16.30
N PRO A 152 -7.69 19.53 -15.76
CA PRO A 152 -8.48 20.73 -15.52
C PRO A 152 -9.09 21.20 -16.84
N GLY A 153 -10.42 21.14 -16.95
CA GLY A 153 -11.16 21.60 -18.13
C GLY A 153 -11.91 20.51 -18.92
N GLN A 154 -11.86 19.24 -18.54
CA GLN A 154 -12.71 18.21 -19.16
C GLN A 154 -13.81 17.75 -18.19
N ALA A 155 -15.02 18.27 -18.43
CA ALA A 155 -16.23 17.75 -17.83
C ALA A 155 -16.43 16.28 -18.26
N PRO A 156 -16.77 15.35 -17.35
CA PRO A 156 -17.09 13.98 -17.73
C PRO A 156 -18.33 13.97 -18.64
N PRO A 157 -18.29 13.35 -19.83
CA PRO A 157 -19.50 13.09 -20.57
C PRO A 157 -20.22 11.90 -19.92
N GLY A 158 -21.43 12.14 -19.42
CA GLY A 158 -22.42 11.08 -19.18
C GLY A 158 -22.64 10.66 -17.72
N GLN A 159 -23.11 11.58 -16.88
CA GLN A 159 -24.07 11.21 -15.83
C GLN A 159 -25.46 11.68 -16.30
N ALA A 160 -26.02 10.96 -17.27
CA ALA A 160 -27.43 11.07 -17.60
C ALA A 160 -28.16 9.88 -16.98
N ALA A 161 -29.05 10.22 -16.04
CA ALA A 161 -30.22 9.45 -15.60
C ALA A 161 -29.98 8.12 -14.88
N GLN A 162 -29.91 8.16 -13.53
CA GLN A 162 -30.67 7.24 -12.68
C GLN A 162 -31.12 7.97 -11.40
N GLY A 163 -32.29 8.58 -11.47
CA GLY A 163 -33.02 9.10 -10.31
C GLY A 163 -34.48 8.66 -10.41
N ALA A 164 -35.00 8.22 -9.25
CA ALA A 164 -36.40 7.99 -8.88
C ALA A 164 -37.03 6.60 -9.10
N ALA A 165 -37.14 5.85 -8.00
CA ALA A 165 -38.36 5.21 -7.43
C ALA A 165 -37.92 4.15 -6.40
N GLN A 166 -38.44 3.96 -5.18
CA GLN A 166 -39.54 4.55 -4.39
C GLN A 166 -39.31 4.07 -2.93
N GLN A 167 -39.56 4.91 -1.92
CA GLN A 167 -39.48 4.53 -0.49
C GLN A 167 -40.67 3.66 -0.05
N PRO A 168 -40.50 2.70 0.89
CA PRO A 168 -41.62 2.03 1.55
C PRO A 168 -42.13 2.88 2.72
N GLY A 169 -43.32 3.47 2.56
CA GLY A 169 -44.03 4.22 3.58
C GLY A 169 -45.34 3.53 3.96
N ALA A 170 -45.57 3.45 5.26
CA ALA A 170 -46.66 2.78 5.98
C ALA A 170 -48.08 3.08 5.48
N GLN A 171 -48.97 2.07 5.55
CA GLN A 171 -50.42 2.26 5.52
C GLN A 171 -51.06 1.43 6.64
N ASP A 172 -51.73 2.14 7.55
CA ASP A 172 -52.54 1.64 8.66
C ASP A 172 -53.72 0.76 8.20
N PRO A 173 -54.18 -0.23 8.99
CA PRO A 173 -55.34 -1.04 8.65
C PRO A 173 -56.62 -0.46 9.26
N ALA A 174 -57.53 0.06 8.43
CA ALA A 174 -58.88 0.43 8.87
C ALA A 174 -59.99 -0.01 7.88
N GLU A 175 -60.75 -1.01 8.34
CA GLU A 175 -62.21 -1.16 8.27
C GLU A 175 -62.87 -2.12 7.23
N PRO A 176 -63.77 -3.04 7.66
CA PRO A 176 -64.37 -4.06 6.80
C PRO A 176 -65.73 -3.63 6.23
N ARG A 177 -65.85 -3.52 4.91
CA ARG A 177 -67.16 -3.34 4.25
C ARG A 177 -67.92 -4.67 4.11
N ARG A 178 -68.85 -4.86 5.03
CA ARG A 178 -70.10 -5.64 4.93
C ARG A 178 -70.61 -5.78 3.49
N ARG A 179 -70.66 -7.01 2.96
CA ARG A 179 -71.37 -7.32 1.71
C ARG A 179 -72.59 -8.19 1.97
N VAL A 180 -73.75 -7.55 1.93
CA VAL A 180 -75.08 -8.16 1.83
C VAL A 180 -75.29 -8.67 0.40
N ARG A 181 -75.66 -9.95 0.22
CA ARG A 181 -76.43 -10.49 -0.93
C ARG A 181 -77.17 -11.74 -0.41
N ARG A 182 -78.48 -11.70 -0.22
CA ARG A 182 -79.57 -12.01 -1.17
C ARG A 182 -79.51 -13.44 -1.69
#